data_AF-A0A3B9J3C6-F1
#
_entry.id   AF-A0A3B9J3C6-F1
#
_cell.length_a   1.000
_cell.length_b   1.000
_cell.length_c   1.000
_cell.angle_alpha   90.00
_cell.angle_beta   90.00
_cell.angle_gamma   90.00
#
_symmetry.space_group_name_H-M   'P 1'
#
loop_
_entity.id
_entity.type
_entity.pdbx_description
1 polymer ?
#
loop_
_entity_poly.entity_id
_entity_poly.type
_entity_poly.pdbx_seq_one_letter_code
_entity_poly.pdbx_strand_id
1 'polypeptide(L)'
;MKKEDFYRNARHDLPGPLAGVRIIDATTAWAGPMASCLLADYGADVIRVAMPGDEGLPWQPFIGGTTRSFAEETINRNKRSVAIDLRRSEGVEAFLALVTSADVVVENFKPGTFAGWGIGYDDCRKVKPDIVYLSVSGWGQFGPISQRPGYDPGALAHSGWMALNGEKDGSPSKAPTFLADDLSGLHGALAVLAALRHRDATGEGQHVDVSLLDSIIYQSNGYLTLGATGDSLERWGSEVRVCAPTNCYECSDGHVFMALILDSHWVRLTEVLGRPELG
;
A
#
# COMPACT_ATOMS: atom_id res chain seq x y z
N MET A 1 30.94 -0.26 5.16
CA MET A 1 30.71 0.71 4.06
C MET A 1 29.96 1.89 4.64
N LYS A 2 30.43 3.13 4.49
CA LYS A 2 29.69 4.31 4.98
C LYS A 2 28.61 4.74 3.99
N LYS A 3 27.60 5.49 4.45
CA LYS A 3 26.49 5.96 3.60
C LYS A 3 27.01 6.79 2.43
N GLU A 4 28.01 7.63 2.68
CA GLU A 4 28.63 8.50 1.70
C GLU A 4 29.35 7.70 0.61
N ASP A 5 29.98 6.58 0.99
CA ASP A 5 30.63 5.68 0.03
C ASP A 5 29.61 5.03 -0.90
N PHE A 6 28.46 4.61 -0.35
CA PHE A 6 27.38 4.01 -1.12
C PHE A 6 26.76 5.00 -2.12
N TYR A 7 26.52 6.25 -1.70
CA TYR A 7 25.89 7.28 -2.53
C TYR A 7 26.87 8.18 -3.31
N ARG A 8 28.18 7.88 -3.33
CA ARG A 8 29.18 8.76 -3.97
C ARG A 8 28.90 9.09 -5.44
N ASN A 9 28.23 8.19 -6.17
CA ASN A 9 27.89 8.36 -7.58
C ASN A 9 26.41 8.77 -7.79
N ALA A 10 25.66 9.05 -6.73
CA ALA A 10 24.26 9.46 -6.84
C ALA A 10 24.16 10.82 -7.52
N ARG A 11 23.21 10.95 -8.45
CA ARG A 11 22.90 12.20 -9.16
C ARG A 11 21.76 12.91 -8.42
N HIS A 12 22.08 14.03 -7.77
CA HIS A 12 21.11 14.85 -7.02
C HIS A 12 20.51 16.00 -7.84
N ASP A 13 20.98 16.18 -9.07
CA ASP A 13 20.56 17.21 -10.02
C ASP A 13 19.40 16.77 -10.93
N LEU A 14 18.95 15.52 -10.81
CA LEU A 14 17.87 14.97 -11.62
C LEU A 14 16.52 15.10 -10.89
N PRO A 15 15.43 15.46 -11.60
CA PRO A 15 14.09 15.64 -11.02
C PRO A 15 13.39 14.33 -10.61
N GLY A 16 14.01 13.17 -10.82
CA GLY A 16 13.46 11.85 -10.51
C GLY A 16 13.07 11.05 -11.77
N PRO A 17 12.90 9.72 -11.66
CA PRO A 17 12.62 8.84 -12.79
C PRO A 17 11.24 9.03 -13.44
N LEU A 18 10.28 9.68 -12.76
CA LEU A 18 8.96 10.01 -13.30
C LEU A 18 8.82 11.50 -13.65
N ALA A 19 9.92 12.23 -13.79
CA ALA A 19 9.87 13.61 -14.23
C ALA A 19 9.18 13.72 -15.60
N GLY A 20 8.17 14.59 -15.68
CA GLY A 20 7.32 14.77 -16.84
C GLY A 20 6.01 13.97 -16.82
N VAL A 21 5.86 13.02 -15.89
CA VAL A 21 4.59 12.31 -15.67
C VAL A 21 3.67 13.16 -14.80
N ARG A 22 2.43 13.39 -15.26
CA ARG A 22 1.37 14.08 -14.50
C ARG A 22 0.31 13.10 -14.00
N ILE A 23 -0.03 13.21 -12.72
CA ILE A 23 -1.02 12.36 -12.06
C ILE A 23 -2.15 13.21 -11.49
N ILE A 24 -3.38 12.85 -11.80
CA ILE A 24 -4.56 13.37 -11.11
C ILE A 24 -4.95 12.39 -10.01
N ASP A 25 -4.80 12.81 -8.77
CA ASP A 25 -5.09 12.02 -7.59
C ASP A 25 -6.45 12.42 -7.01
N ALA A 26 -7.48 11.67 -7.32
CA ALA A 26 -8.82 11.85 -6.76
C ALA A 26 -9.11 10.76 -5.73
N THR A 27 -8.21 10.61 -4.76
CA THR A 27 -8.31 9.61 -3.70
C THR A 27 -8.54 10.24 -2.33
N THR A 28 -8.93 9.39 -1.37
CA THR A 28 -9.19 9.74 0.03
C THR A 28 -8.59 8.69 0.97
N ALA A 29 -8.64 8.94 2.28
CA ALA A 29 -8.17 7.99 3.29
C ALA A 29 -6.67 7.64 3.13
N TRP A 30 -6.27 6.40 2.81
CA TRP A 30 -4.86 5.95 2.91
C TRP A 30 -4.30 5.25 1.66
N ALA A 31 -4.91 4.16 1.19
CA ALA A 31 -4.32 3.30 0.15
C ALA A 31 -4.06 4.01 -1.20
N GLY A 32 -5.09 4.69 -1.71
CA GLY A 32 -5.00 5.48 -2.95
C GLY A 32 -3.99 6.63 -2.83
N PRO A 33 -4.07 7.46 -1.77
CA PRO A 33 -3.09 8.52 -1.54
C PRO A 33 -1.65 8.01 -1.42
N MET A 34 -1.44 6.83 -0.81
CA MET A 34 -0.10 6.24 -0.70
C MET A 34 0.47 5.85 -2.06
N ALA A 35 -0.34 5.31 -2.98
CA ALA A 35 0.10 4.97 -4.32
C ALA A 35 0.62 6.20 -5.08
N SER A 36 -0.17 7.28 -5.12
CA SER A 36 0.22 8.52 -5.81
C SER A 36 1.35 9.26 -5.07
N CYS A 37 1.47 9.13 -3.76
CA CYS A 37 2.57 9.67 -2.96
C CYS A 37 3.91 9.04 -3.33
N LEU A 38 3.96 7.71 -3.47
CA LEU A 38 5.17 7.00 -3.93
C LEU A 38 5.60 7.46 -5.33
N LEU A 39 4.62 7.67 -6.22
CA LEU A 39 4.91 8.18 -7.58
C LEU A 39 5.36 9.65 -7.57
N ALA A 40 4.83 10.47 -6.66
CA ALA A 40 5.30 11.84 -6.43
C ALA A 40 6.76 11.86 -5.94
N ASP A 41 7.12 10.95 -5.02
CA ASP A 41 8.49 10.80 -4.54
C ASP A 41 9.48 10.38 -5.65
N TYR A 42 8.97 9.74 -6.71
CA TYR A 42 9.73 9.43 -7.92
C TYR A 42 9.78 10.57 -8.94
N GLY A 43 9.23 11.74 -8.61
CA GLY A 43 9.33 12.96 -9.41
C GLY A 43 8.11 13.26 -10.30
N ALA A 44 7.00 12.53 -10.15
CA ALA A 44 5.76 12.84 -10.86
C ALA A 44 5.11 14.13 -10.34
N ASP A 45 4.48 14.90 -11.24
CA ASP A 45 3.65 16.06 -10.89
C ASP A 45 2.26 15.58 -10.48
N VAL A 46 2.01 15.48 -9.18
CA VAL A 46 0.75 14.98 -8.63
C VAL A 46 -0.16 16.12 -8.21
N ILE A 47 -1.34 16.19 -8.83
CA ILE A 47 -2.42 17.12 -8.50
C ILE A 47 -3.51 16.33 -7.78
N ARG A 48 -3.60 16.51 -6.46
CA ARG A 48 -4.70 16.00 -5.66
C ARG A 48 -5.96 16.83 -5.89
N VAL A 49 -7.05 16.15 -6.19
CA VAL A 49 -8.39 16.72 -6.28
C VAL A 49 -9.09 16.50 -4.94
N ALA A 50 -9.18 17.55 -4.14
CA ALA A 50 -9.88 17.53 -2.86
C ALA A 50 -11.36 17.92 -3.06
N MET A 51 -12.27 17.11 -2.56
CA MET A 51 -13.69 17.44 -2.57
C MET A 51 -13.98 18.55 -1.54
N PRO A 52 -14.98 19.41 -1.75
CA PRO A 52 -15.38 20.37 -0.71
C PRO A 52 -15.77 19.65 0.59
N GLY A 53 -15.14 20.06 1.69
CA GLY A 53 -15.31 19.40 3.00
C GLY A 53 -14.40 18.19 3.23
N ASP A 54 -13.48 17.88 2.31
CA ASP A 54 -12.38 16.95 2.57
C ASP A 54 -11.38 17.59 3.55
N GLU A 55 -11.47 17.20 4.82
CA GLU A 55 -10.54 17.60 5.88
C GLU A 55 -9.25 16.74 5.90
N GLY A 56 -9.12 15.79 4.97
CA GLY A 56 -8.05 14.79 4.97
C GLY A 56 -8.11 13.89 6.20
N LEU A 57 -6.95 13.61 6.79
CA LEU A 57 -6.82 12.82 8.01
C LEU A 57 -6.37 13.68 9.19
N PRO A 58 -7.26 14.39 9.92
CA PRO A 58 -6.89 15.31 11.00
C PRO A 58 -6.50 14.59 12.32
N TRP A 59 -5.62 13.59 12.24
CA TRP A 59 -5.21 12.77 13.37
C TRP A 59 -4.11 13.44 14.20
N GLN A 60 -4.21 13.34 15.52
CA GLN A 60 -3.16 13.82 16.43
C GLN A 60 -1.97 12.85 16.45
N PRO A 61 -0.72 13.35 16.63
CA PRO A 61 -0.36 14.75 16.83
C PRO A 61 -0.29 15.56 15.51
N PHE A 62 -0.59 16.85 15.59
CA PHE A 62 -0.25 17.81 14.54
C PHE A 62 1.25 18.09 14.51
N ILE A 63 1.79 18.36 13.32
CA ILE A 63 3.18 18.78 13.14
C ILE A 63 3.36 20.16 13.78
N GLY A 64 4.37 20.29 14.64
CA GLY A 64 4.57 21.44 15.51
C GLY A 64 4.44 22.80 14.80
N GLY A 65 3.48 23.61 15.25
CA GLY A 65 3.22 24.95 14.71
C GLY A 65 2.36 24.97 13.43
N THR A 66 1.80 23.84 12.99
CA THR A 66 0.97 23.75 11.79
C THR A 66 -0.40 23.13 12.10
N THR A 67 -1.34 23.25 11.17
CA THR A 67 -2.62 22.53 11.20
C THR A 67 -2.55 21.18 10.47
N ARG A 68 -1.35 20.71 10.13
CA ARG A 68 -1.12 19.50 9.32
C ARG A 68 -0.88 18.31 10.24
N SER A 69 -1.64 17.25 10.09
CA SER A 69 -1.45 16.02 10.86
C SER A 69 -0.26 15.22 10.32
N PHE A 70 0.35 14.40 11.18
CA PHE A 70 1.39 13.47 10.73
C PHE A 70 0.86 12.50 9.65
N ALA A 71 -0.39 12.07 9.79
CA ALA A 71 -1.05 11.14 8.88
C ALA A 71 -1.23 11.76 7.49
N GLU A 72 -1.81 12.95 7.42
CA GLU A 72 -2.09 13.65 6.16
C GLU A 72 -0.81 13.92 5.38
N GLU A 73 0.24 14.41 6.06
CA GLU A 73 1.52 14.69 5.41
C GLU A 73 2.27 13.42 5.01
N THR A 74 2.06 12.31 5.72
CA THR A 74 2.64 11.01 5.35
C THR A 74 2.15 10.58 3.97
N ILE A 75 0.87 10.73 3.66
CA ILE A 75 0.30 10.22 2.41
C ILE A 75 0.11 11.29 1.32
N ASN A 76 0.35 12.58 1.63
CA ASN A 76 0.15 13.67 0.68
C ASN A 76 1.37 14.59 0.48
N ARG A 77 2.55 14.21 0.99
CA ARG A 77 3.81 14.89 0.66
C ARG A 77 4.02 14.94 -0.86
N ASN A 78 4.72 15.98 -1.32
CA ASN A 78 5.05 16.24 -2.74
C ASN A 78 3.86 16.46 -3.69
N LYS A 79 2.62 16.50 -3.19
CA LYS A 79 1.42 16.78 -4.00
C LYS A 79 1.03 18.25 -3.97
N ARG A 80 0.49 18.74 -5.09
CA ARG A 80 -0.28 20.00 -5.16
C ARG A 80 -1.75 19.66 -5.00
N SER A 81 -2.55 20.56 -4.44
CA SER A 81 -3.99 20.32 -4.22
C SER A 81 -4.85 21.35 -4.92
N VAL A 82 -5.98 20.92 -5.48
CA VAL A 82 -7.05 21.75 -6.03
C VAL A 82 -8.39 21.25 -5.50
N ALA A 83 -9.29 22.18 -5.16
CA ALA A 83 -10.63 21.84 -4.70
C ALA A 83 -11.60 21.76 -5.89
N ILE A 84 -12.25 20.62 -6.11
CA ILE A 84 -13.26 20.41 -7.17
C ILE A 84 -14.40 19.56 -6.61
N ASP A 85 -15.65 20.00 -6.77
CA ASP A 85 -16.82 19.19 -6.42
C ASP A 85 -17.21 18.26 -7.57
N LEU A 86 -16.72 17.02 -7.52
CA LEU A 86 -16.96 15.99 -8.54
C LEU A 86 -18.43 15.53 -8.64
N ARG A 87 -19.32 16.02 -7.77
CA ARG A 87 -20.77 15.74 -7.83
C ARG A 87 -21.53 16.75 -8.69
N ARG A 88 -20.87 17.83 -9.10
CA ARG A 88 -21.44 18.90 -9.93
C ARG A 88 -20.98 18.74 -11.36
N SER A 89 -21.85 19.05 -12.32
CA SER A 89 -21.54 19.05 -13.75
C SER A 89 -20.27 19.85 -14.07
N GLU A 90 -20.13 21.03 -13.48
CA GLU A 90 -19.00 21.93 -13.66
C GLU A 90 -17.70 21.33 -13.08
N GLY A 91 -17.81 20.55 -12.00
CA GLY A 91 -16.68 19.85 -11.42
C GLY A 91 -16.25 18.63 -12.24
N VAL A 92 -17.21 17.91 -12.83
CA VAL A 92 -16.95 16.83 -13.79
C VAL A 92 -16.25 17.39 -15.04
N GLU A 93 -16.73 18.50 -15.59
CA GLU A 93 -16.09 19.18 -16.73
C GLU A 93 -14.67 19.63 -16.39
N ALA A 94 -14.46 20.25 -15.23
CA ALA A 94 -13.14 20.67 -14.78
C ALA A 94 -12.19 19.47 -14.57
N PHE A 95 -12.67 18.37 -14.01
CA PHE A 95 -11.90 17.15 -13.81
C PHE A 95 -11.47 16.55 -15.16
N LEU A 96 -12.41 16.35 -16.09
CA LEU A 96 -12.11 15.83 -17.42
C LEU A 96 -11.16 16.75 -18.20
N ALA A 97 -11.26 18.07 -18.01
CA ALA A 97 -10.30 19.02 -18.56
C ALA A 97 -8.88 18.80 -18.00
N LEU A 98 -8.72 18.54 -16.69
CA LEU A 98 -7.42 18.19 -16.11
C LEU A 98 -6.86 16.89 -16.69
N VAL A 99 -7.73 15.87 -16.88
CA VAL A 99 -7.37 14.56 -17.44
C VAL A 99 -6.76 14.66 -18.84
N THR A 100 -7.14 15.65 -19.65
CA THR A 100 -6.56 15.84 -21.00
C THR A 100 -5.03 16.02 -21.00
N SER A 101 -4.47 16.51 -19.87
CA SER A 101 -3.03 16.73 -19.70
C SER A 101 -2.36 15.70 -18.79
N ALA A 102 -3.11 14.70 -18.33
CA ALA A 102 -2.65 13.71 -17.37
C ALA A 102 -2.13 12.45 -18.06
N ASP A 103 -1.20 11.79 -17.40
CA ASP A 103 -0.70 10.46 -17.75
C ASP A 103 -1.41 9.37 -16.95
N VAL A 104 -1.78 9.71 -15.71
CA VAL A 104 -2.41 8.80 -14.76
C VAL A 104 -3.57 9.48 -14.04
N VAL A 105 -4.67 8.75 -13.86
CA VAL A 105 -5.70 9.05 -12.85
C VAL A 105 -5.65 8.00 -11.76
N VAL A 106 -5.72 8.41 -10.50
CA VAL A 106 -5.85 7.50 -9.36
C VAL A 106 -7.13 7.81 -8.61
N GLU A 107 -7.92 6.80 -8.31
CA GLU A 107 -9.12 6.91 -7.48
C GLU A 107 -9.26 5.70 -6.54
N ASN A 108 -9.96 5.90 -5.43
CA ASN A 108 -10.24 4.83 -4.47
C ASN A 108 -11.65 4.90 -3.88
N PHE A 109 -12.60 5.37 -4.69
CA PHE A 109 -14.00 5.38 -4.32
C PHE A 109 -14.59 3.98 -4.46
N LYS A 110 -15.78 3.79 -3.90
CA LYS A 110 -16.51 2.53 -4.05
C LYS A 110 -16.71 2.24 -5.56
N PRO A 111 -16.51 0.99 -6.02
CA PRO A 111 -16.64 0.65 -7.44
C PRO A 111 -17.94 1.15 -8.05
N GLY A 112 -17.84 1.84 -9.19
CA GLY A 112 -18.98 2.44 -9.89
C GLY A 112 -19.35 3.86 -9.46
N THR A 113 -18.79 4.41 -8.37
CA THR A 113 -19.05 5.82 -7.98
C THR A 113 -18.59 6.80 -9.05
N PHE A 114 -17.33 6.71 -9.51
CA PHE A 114 -16.79 7.61 -10.54
C PHE A 114 -17.47 7.44 -11.89
N ALA A 115 -17.78 6.19 -12.28
CA ALA A 115 -18.56 5.92 -13.48
C ALA A 115 -19.96 6.54 -13.40
N GLY A 116 -20.62 6.49 -12.24
CA GLY A 116 -21.91 7.13 -12.00
C GLY A 116 -21.88 8.66 -12.07
N TRP A 117 -20.72 9.28 -11.85
CA TRP A 117 -20.50 10.72 -12.01
C TRP A 117 -20.01 11.12 -13.41
N GLY A 118 -19.73 10.16 -14.29
CA GLY A 118 -19.21 10.44 -15.64
C GLY A 118 -17.72 10.78 -15.68
N ILE A 119 -16.95 10.29 -14.70
CA ILE A 119 -15.49 10.47 -14.61
C ILE A 119 -14.77 9.12 -14.41
N GLY A 120 -15.43 8.02 -14.76
CA GLY A 120 -14.82 6.69 -14.71
C GLY A 120 -13.75 6.50 -15.78
N TYR A 121 -13.14 5.31 -15.82
CA TYR A 121 -12.13 4.97 -16.81
C TYR A 121 -12.59 5.22 -18.25
N ASP A 122 -13.78 4.74 -18.63
CA ASP A 122 -14.31 4.91 -19.98
C ASP A 122 -14.54 6.39 -20.34
N ASP A 123 -14.89 7.23 -19.36
CA ASP A 123 -15.07 8.66 -19.59
C ASP A 123 -13.74 9.39 -19.74
N CYS A 124 -12.77 9.08 -18.88
CA CYS A 124 -11.41 9.60 -18.97
C CYS A 124 -10.74 9.19 -20.29
N ARG A 125 -10.94 7.95 -20.74
CA ARG A 125 -10.37 7.43 -21.99
C ARG A 125 -10.92 8.15 -23.23
N LYS A 126 -12.16 8.67 -23.20
CA LYS A 126 -12.71 9.47 -24.31
C LYS A 126 -11.92 10.76 -24.55
N VAL A 127 -11.40 11.37 -23.48
CA VAL A 127 -10.64 12.63 -23.56
C VAL A 127 -9.11 12.43 -23.60
N LYS A 128 -8.63 11.27 -23.13
CA LYS A 128 -7.21 10.88 -23.14
C LYS A 128 -7.11 9.36 -23.43
N PRO A 129 -7.04 8.94 -24.72
CA PRO A 129 -7.15 7.52 -25.11
C PRO A 129 -6.08 6.58 -24.55
N ASP A 130 -4.92 7.13 -24.19
CA ASP A 130 -3.74 6.46 -23.64
C ASP A 130 -3.61 6.60 -22.12
N ILE A 131 -4.68 7.03 -21.42
CA ILE A 131 -4.67 7.22 -19.97
C ILE A 131 -4.42 5.90 -19.22
N VAL A 132 -3.55 5.94 -18.20
CA VAL A 132 -3.49 4.91 -17.17
C VAL A 132 -4.45 5.29 -16.05
N TYR A 133 -5.37 4.40 -15.70
CA TYR A 133 -6.36 4.66 -14.67
C TYR A 133 -6.23 3.62 -13.57
N LEU A 134 -5.88 4.04 -12.36
CA LEU A 134 -5.75 3.17 -11.20
C LEU A 134 -6.97 3.31 -10.30
N SER A 135 -7.67 2.19 -10.11
CA SER A 135 -8.70 2.04 -9.09
C SER A 135 -8.18 1.21 -7.92
N VAL A 136 -8.28 1.73 -6.71
CA VAL A 136 -7.95 1.00 -5.48
C VAL A 136 -9.21 0.79 -4.64
N SER A 137 -9.60 -0.45 -4.35
CA SER A 137 -10.82 -0.72 -3.57
C SER A 137 -10.61 -1.84 -2.55
N GLY A 138 -11.60 -2.09 -1.67
CA GLY A 138 -11.51 -3.17 -0.69
C GLY A 138 -11.41 -4.56 -1.30
N TRP A 139 -12.16 -4.79 -2.39
CA TRP A 139 -12.50 -6.12 -2.88
C TRP A 139 -12.35 -6.28 -4.40
N GLY A 140 -11.80 -5.28 -5.09
CA GLY A 140 -11.69 -5.22 -6.55
C GLY A 140 -12.88 -4.52 -7.20
N GLN A 141 -12.77 -4.25 -8.51
CA GLN A 141 -13.82 -3.60 -9.30
C GLN A 141 -14.97 -4.54 -9.68
N PHE A 142 -14.82 -5.86 -9.48
CA PHE A 142 -15.80 -6.87 -9.89
C PHE A 142 -15.95 -8.00 -8.84
N GLY A 143 -16.93 -8.88 -9.07
CA GLY A 143 -17.22 -10.00 -8.18
C GLY A 143 -18.27 -9.69 -7.11
N PRO A 144 -18.71 -10.72 -6.35
CA PRO A 144 -19.94 -10.70 -5.55
C PRO A 144 -19.91 -9.72 -4.37
N ILE A 145 -18.71 -9.28 -3.96
CA ILE A 145 -18.52 -8.40 -2.82
C ILE A 145 -17.89 -7.04 -3.17
N SER A 146 -17.63 -6.77 -4.45
CA SER A 146 -17.04 -5.49 -4.94
C SER A 146 -17.76 -4.25 -4.43
N GLN A 147 -19.09 -4.33 -4.28
CA GLN A 147 -19.94 -3.23 -3.83
C GLN A 147 -20.00 -3.07 -2.30
N ARG A 148 -19.30 -3.89 -1.51
CA ARG A 148 -19.27 -3.74 -0.05
C ARG A 148 -18.27 -2.64 0.36
N PRO A 149 -18.52 -1.92 1.48
CA PRO A 149 -17.49 -1.07 2.08
C PRO A 149 -16.21 -1.87 2.33
N GLY A 150 -15.06 -1.27 2.01
CA GLY A 150 -13.75 -1.89 2.13
C GLY A 150 -12.85 -1.05 3.02
N TYR A 151 -12.29 -1.66 4.06
CA TYR A 151 -11.35 -1.03 4.98
C TYR A 151 -10.29 -2.05 5.38
N ASP A 152 -9.10 -1.59 5.76
CA ASP A 152 -7.94 -2.42 6.07
C ASP A 152 -8.24 -3.58 7.04
N PRO A 153 -8.85 -3.36 8.24
CA PRO A 153 -9.16 -4.48 9.13
C PRO A 153 -10.13 -5.49 8.52
N GLY A 154 -11.02 -5.07 7.61
CA GLY A 154 -11.91 -5.97 6.89
C GLY A 154 -11.15 -6.90 5.94
N ALA A 155 -10.19 -6.35 5.19
CA ALA A 155 -9.35 -7.14 4.28
C ALA A 155 -8.42 -8.11 5.04
N LEU A 156 -7.82 -7.66 6.14
CA LEU A 156 -7.00 -8.51 7.02
C LEU A 156 -7.81 -9.66 7.64
N ALA A 157 -9.06 -9.41 8.03
CA ALA A 157 -9.92 -10.46 8.57
C ALA A 157 -10.37 -11.43 7.46
N HIS A 158 -10.81 -10.91 6.32
CA HIS A 158 -11.38 -11.71 5.23
C HIS A 158 -10.34 -12.57 4.51
N SER A 159 -9.11 -12.10 4.42
CA SER A 159 -7.99 -12.85 3.85
C SER A 159 -7.54 -14.02 4.72
N GLY A 160 -7.98 -14.11 5.99
CA GLY A 160 -7.45 -15.09 6.94
C GLY A 160 -6.16 -14.65 7.64
N TRP A 161 -5.59 -13.49 7.29
CA TRP A 161 -4.38 -12.96 7.92
C TRP A 161 -4.49 -12.86 9.44
N MET A 162 -5.59 -12.29 9.96
CA MET A 162 -5.78 -12.18 11.41
C MET A 162 -5.85 -13.52 12.13
N ALA A 163 -6.36 -14.56 11.47
CA ALA A 163 -6.45 -15.89 12.07
C ALA A 163 -5.06 -16.47 12.37
N LEU A 164 -4.06 -16.09 11.57
CA LEU A 164 -2.66 -16.53 11.67
C LEU A 164 -1.79 -15.59 12.51
N ASN A 165 -2.27 -14.38 12.82
CA ASN A 165 -1.50 -13.36 13.51
C ASN A 165 -1.89 -13.22 14.99
N GLY A 166 -0.89 -13.26 15.87
CA GLY A 166 -1.03 -13.14 17.33
C GLY A 166 -0.39 -14.30 18.09
N GLU A 167 -0.49 -14.25 19.42
CA GLU A 167 -0.02 -15.33 20.30
C GLU A 167 -0.73 -16.67 19.99
N LYS A 168 -0.01 -17.77 20.20
CA LYS A 168 -0.48 -19.14 19.90
C LYS A 168 -1.86 -19.43 20.50
N ASP A 169 -2.02 -19.15 21.78
CA ASP A 169 -3.28 -19.31 22.52
C ASP A 169 -4.07 -18.00 22.67
N GLY A 170 -3.62 -16.93 22.00
CA GLY A 170 -4.25 -15.61 22.04
C GLY A 170 -5.42 -15.45 21.07
N SER A 171 -6.10 -14.31 21.11
CA SER A 171 -7.11 -13.95 20.11
C SER A 171 -6.46 -13.53 18.77
N PRO A 172 -7.16 -13.73 17.62
CA PRO A 172 -6.75 -13.15 16.34
C PRO A 172 -6.46 -11.65 16.44
N SER A 173 -5.37 -11.20 15.84
CA SER A 173 -4.92 -9.81 15.93
C SER A 173 -4.64 -9.21 14.56
N LYS A 174 -4.98 -7.92 14.38
CA LYS A 174 -4.61 -7.17 13.19
C LYS A 174 -3.15 -6.72 13.23
N ALA A 175 -2.62 -6.30 12.10
CA ALA A 175 -1.33 -5.60 12.06
C ALA A 175 -1.41 -4.28 12.86
N PRO A 176 -0.32 -3.81 13.47
CA PRO A 176 -0.32 -2.53 14.19
C PRO A 176 -0.51 -1.32 13.27
N THR A 177 -0.19 -1.45 11.97
CA THR A 177 -0.34 -0.43 10.92
C THR A 177 -1.54 -0.72 10.01
N PHE A 178 -1.71 0.08 8.95
CA PHE A 178 -2.67 -0.16 7.86
C PHE A 178 -2.03 -1.01 6.77
N LEU A 179 -1.65 -2.24 7.14
CA LEU A 179 -0.87 -3.14 6.29
C LEU A 179 -1.50 -3.38 4.90
N ALA A 180 -2.82 -3.57 4.84
CA ALA A 180 -3.53 -3.76 3.58
C ALA A 180 -3.54 -2.48 2.76
N ASP A 181 -3.79 -1.34 3.38
CA ASP A 181 -3.77 -0.05 2.68
C ASP A 181 -2.37 0.29 2.13
N ASP A 182 -1.32 0.10 2.92
CA ASP A 182 0.07 0.35 2.52
C ASP A 182 0.50 -0.59 1.39
N LEU A 183 0.18 -1.89 1.49
CA LEU A 183 0.50 -2.86 0.44
C LEU A 183 -0.30 -2.61 -0.84
N SER A 184 -1.58 -2.23 -0.74
CA SER A 184 -2.35 -1.83 -1.93
C SER A 184 -1.82 -0.56 -2.56
N GLY A 185 -1.38 0.41 -1.78
CA GLY A 185 -0.69 1.60 -2.28
C GLY A 185 0.57 1.23 -3.06
N LEU A 186 1.39 0.34 -2.50
CA LEU A 186 2.60 -0.18 -3.14
C LEU A 186 2.28 -0.94 -4.45
N HIS A 187 1.34 -1.88 -4.42
CA HIS A 187 0.93 -2.62 -5.63
C HIS A 187 0.34 -1.69 -6.69
N GLY A 188 -0.45 -0.69 -6.29
CA GLY A 188 -0.97 0.36 -7.18
C GLY A 188 0.13 1.14 -7.86
N ALA A 189 1.13 1.63 -7.11
CA ALA A 189 2.27 2.34 -7.68
C ALA A 189 3.07 1.45 -8.66
N LEU A 190 3.35 0.19 -8.30
CA LEU A 190 4.04 -0.77 -9.17
C LEU A 190 3.26 -1.05 -10.46
N ALA A 191 1.95 -1.25 -10.36
CA ALA A 191 1.11 -1.50 -11.51
C ALA A 191 1.01 -0.27 -12.43
N VAL A 192 0.97 0.95 -11.87
CA VAL A 192 1.06 2.19 -12.66
C VAL A 192 2.39 2.29 -13.40
N LEU A 193 3.52 1.97 -12.76
CA LEU A 193 4.82 1.96 -13.43
C LEU A 193 4.85 0.97 -14.61
N ALA A 194 4.30 -0.23 -14.43
CA ALA A 194 4.17 -1.22 -15.49
C ALA A 194 3.25 -0.74 -16.62
N ALA A 195 2.13 -0.10 -16.26
CA ALA A 195 1.16 0.43 -17.21
C ALA A 195 1.71 1.60 -18.03
N LEU A 196 2.45 2.52 -17.40
CA LEU A 196 3.17 3.60 -18.09
C LEU A 196 4.23 3.02 -19.04
N ARG A 197 5.00 2.03 -18.58
CA ARG A 197 6.01 1.36 -19.42
C ARG A 197 5.40 0.68 -20.64
N HIS A 198 4.21 0.08 -20.49
CA HIS A 198 3.43 -0.50 -21.58
C HIS A 198 2.96 0.60 -22.54
N ARG A 199 2.31 1.63 -22.03
CA ARG A 199 1.82 2.77 -22.81
C ARG A 199 2.93 3.43 -23.62
N ASP A 200 4.10 3.65 -23.04
CA ASP A 200 5.22 4.27 -23.75
C ASP A 200 5.76 3.37 -24.89
N ALA A 201 5.54 2.05 -24.82
CA ALA A 201 5.92 1.11 -25.88
C ALA A 201 4.85 0.91 -26.95
N THR A 202 3.56 1.02 -26.60
CA THR A 202 2.44 0.64 -27.48
C THR A 202 1.56 1.81 -27.89
N GLY A 203 1.59 2.92 -27.14
CA GLY A 203 0.63 4.00 -27.22
C GLY A 203 -0.70 3.72 -26.50
N GLU A 204 -0.83 2.58 -25.80
CA GLU A 204 -2.09 2.14 -25.20
C GLU A 204 -2.09 2.30 -23.67
N GLY A 205 -3.10 3.01 -23.15
CA GLY A 205 -3.40 3.09 -21.72
C GLY A 205 -4.13 1.83 -21.22
N GLN A 206 -4.43 1.79 -19.92
CA GLN A 206 -5.17 0.68 -19.32
C GLN A 206 -5.82 1.04 -17.99
N HIS A 207 -6.87 0.30 -17.63
CA HIS A 207 -7.47 0.32 -16.31
C HIS A 207 -6.80 -0.72 -15.42
N VAL A 208 -6.18 -0.25 -14.34
CA VAL A 208 -5.55 -1.06 -13.30
C VAL A 208 -6.51 -1.17 -12.11
N ASP A 209 -6.86 -2.39 -11.73
CA ASP A 209 -7.67 -2.72 -10.56
C ASP A 209 -6.78 -3.33 -9.47
N VAL A 210 -6.73 -2.69 -8.29
CA VAL A 210 -6.01 -3.18 -7.12
C VAL A 210 -6.98 -3.29 -5.95
N SER A 211 -6.95 -4.43 -5.26
CA SER A 211 -7.75 -4.65 -4.06
C SER A 211 -6.92 -4.81 -2.78
N LEU A 212 -7.47 -4.32 -1.66
CA LEU A 212 -6.94 -4.58 -0.31
C LEU A 212 -6.82 -6.08 -0.03
N LEU A 213 -7.85 -6.84 -0.44
CA LEU A 213 -7.88 -8.29 -0.25
C LEU A 213 -6.73 -8.99 -0.98
N ASP A 214 -6.54 -8.73 -2.27
CA ASP A 214 -5.51 -9.37 -3.09
C ASP A 214 -4.11 -9.00 -2.59
N SER A 215 -3.93 -7.77 -2.13
CA SER A 215 -2.67 -7.28 -1.56
C SER A 215 -2.27 -8.04 -0.29
N ILE A 216 -3.24 -8.43 0.54
CA ILE A 216 -2.98 -9.28 1.71
C ILE A 216 -2.82 -10.74 1.35
N ILE A 217 -3.58 -11.24 0.37
CA ILE A 217 -3.40 -12.60 -0.14
C ILE A 217 -1.97 -12.78 -0.66
N TYR A 218 -1.43 -11.79 -1.37
CA TYR A 218 -0.03 -11.75 -1.81
C TYR A 218 0.94 -11.90 -0.62
N GLN A 219 0.71 -11.15 0.47
CA GLN A 219 1.59 -11.15 1.64
C GLN A 219 1.48 -12.42 2.50
N SER A 220 0.56 -13.35 2.18
CA SER A 220 0.33 -14.55 2.98
C SER A 220 1.44 -15.61 2.91
N ASN A 221 2.52 -15.41 2.15
CA ASN A 221 3.58 -16.41 1.95
C ASN A 221 3.07 -17.78 1.48
N GLY A 222 1.96 -17.81 0.72
CA GLY A 222 1.35 -19.05 0.25
C GLY A 222 0.57 -19.83 1.31
N TYR A 223 0.49 -19.34 2.55
CA TYR A 223 -0.27 -20.00 3.62
C TYR A 223 -1.76 -20.11 3.30
N LEU A 224 -2.32 -19.17 2.53
CA LEU A 224 -3.69 -19.29 2.06
C LEU A 224 -3.85 -20.38 0.99
N THR A 225 -2.82 -20.60 0.18
CA THR A 225 -2.78 -21.73 -0.76
C THR A 225 -2.67 -23.06 -0.03
N LEU A 226 -2.01 -23.11 1.13
CA LEU A 226 -2.00 -24.31 1.99
C LEU A 226 -3.40 -24.69 2.45
N GLY A 227 -4.33 -23.74 2.61
CA GLY A 227 -5.73 -24.07 2.92
C GLY A 227 -6.37 -25.04 1.92
N ALA A 228 -5.88 -25.11 0.68
CA ALA A 228 -6.34 -26.07 -0.33
C ALA A 228 -5.96 -27.53 0.00
N THR A 229 -4.99 -27.78 0.88
CA THR A 229 -4.65 -29.13 1.35
C THR A 229 -5.59 -29.62 2.46
N GLY A 230 -6.44 -28.74 2.98
CA GLY A 230 -7.27 -29.01 4.16
C GLY A 230 -6.52 -28.87 5.48
N ASP A 231 -5.24 -28.50 5.46
CA ASP A 231 -4.47 -28.23 6.67
C ASP A 231 -4.92 -26.91 7.31
N SER A 232 -5.22 -26.94 8.60
CA SER A 232 -5.43 -25.72 9.37
C SER A 232 -4.09 -25.17 9.83
N LEU A 233 -3.87 -23.89 9.61
CA LEU A 233 -2.72 -23.20 10.18
C LEU A 233 -3.07 -22.64 11.56
N GLU A 234 -2.17 -22.88 12.50
CA GLU A 234 -2.23 -22.32 13.85
C GLU A 234 -1.50 -20.97 13.92
N ARG A 235 -1.76 -20.20 14.98
CA ARG A 235 -0.92 -19.04 15.33
C ARG A 235 0.38 -19.53 15.97
N TRP A 236 1.48 -18.87 15.64
CA TRP A 236 2.81 -19.22 16.14
C TRP A 236 3.44 -18.12 17.02
N GLY A 237 2.73 -17.02 17.29
CA GLY A 237 3.34 -15.88 17.97
C GLY A 237 4.55 -15.39 17.19
N SER A 238 5.71 -15.34 17.85
CA SER A 238 6.99 -15.01 17.21
C SER A 238 7.81 -16.24 16.79
N GLU A 239 7.31 -17.47 16.95
CA GLU A 239 8.05 -18.68 16.59
C GLU A 239 8.20 -18.84 15.07
N VAL A 240 9.38 -19.26 14.62
CA VAL A 240 9.60 -19.69 13.23
C VAL A 240 9.42 -21.20 13.13
N ARG A 241 8.33 -21.63 12.49
CA ARG A 241 7.89 -23.05 12.42
C ARG A 241 8.95 -24.06 11.93
N VAL A 242 9.97 -23.62 11.19
CA VAL A 242 10.96 -24.52 10.54
C VAL A 242 12.26 -24.67 11.32
N CYS A 243 12.46 -23.95 12.43
CA CYS A 243 13.69 -24.06 13.23
C CYS A 243 13.46 -23.67 14.69
N ALA A 244 14.24 -24.25 15.59
CA ALA A 244 14.23 -23.93 17.01
C ALA A 244 15.65 -23.97 17.60
N PRO A 245 15.98 -23.10 18.58
CA PRO A 245 15.15 -22.03 19.14
C PRO A 245 15.16 -20.76 18.27
N THR A 246 14.03 -20.44 17.62
CA THR A 246 13.83 -19.18 16.90
C THR A 246 12.53 -18.51 17.34
N ASN A 247 12.62 -17.57 18.27
CA ASN A 247 11.47 -16.92 18.92
C ASN A 247 11.88 -15.62 19.64
N CYS A 248 10.90 -14.91 20.21
CA CYS A 248 11.08 -13.86 21.21
C CYS A 248 11.27 -14.46 22.61
N TYR A 249 12.31 -14.03 23.32
CA TYR A 249 12.65 -14.44 24.68
C TYR A 249 12.68 -13.23 25.62
N GLU A 250 12.14 -13.39 26.82
CA GLU A 250 12.18 -12.39 27.89
C GLU A 250 13.61 -12.22 28.42
N CYS A 251 14.00 -10.98 28.68
CA CYS A 251 15.28 -10.56 29.24
C CYS A 251 15.03 -9.57 30.39
N SER A 252 16.05 -9.28 31.20
CA SER A 252 15.93 -8.40 32.37
C SER A 252 15.45 -6.96 32.07
N ASP A 253 15.61 -6.50 30.83
CA ASP A 253 15.34 -5.14 30.37
C ASP A 253 14.47 -5.09 29.10
N GLY A 254 13.83 -6.20 28.73
CA GLY A 254 12.96 -6.26 27.56
C GLY A 254 12.88 -7.64 26.93
N HIS A 255 12.83 -7.67 25.61
CA HIS A 255 12.73 -8.91 24.83
C HIS A 255 13.79 -8.94 23.75
N VAL A 256 14.29 -10.14 23.45
CA VAL A 256 15.21 -10.39 22.33
C VAL A 256 14.59 -11.43 21.41
N PHE A 257 14.53 -11.11 20.12
CA PHE A 257 14.28 -12.13 19.10
C PHE A 257 15.60 -12.86 18.82
N MET A 258 15.66 -14.14 19.17
CA MET A 258 16.80 -15.00 18.91
C MET A 258 16.48 -15.90 17.72
N ALA A 259 17.38 -15.96 16.73
CA ALA A 259 17.21 -16.77 15.53
C ALA A 259 18.31 -17.81 15.37
N LEU A 260 18.03 -19.05 15.77
CA LEU A 260 18.88 -20.21 15.51
C LEU A 260 18.30 -21.05 14.37
N ILE A 261 18.93 -20.93 13.21
CA ILE A 261 18.51 -21.59 11.97
C ILE A 261 19.34 -22.85 11.68
N LEU A 262 20.59 -22.90 12.12
CA LEU A 262 21.53 -23.98 11.82
C LEU A 262 21.96 -24.70 13.10
N ASP A 263 22.24 -26.00 13.00
CA ASP A 263 22.76 -26.81 14.13
C ASP A 263 24.07 -26.24 14.69
N SER A 264 24.92 -25.64 13.84
CA SER A 264 26.13 -24.96 14.28
C SER A 264 25.86 -23.74 15.17
N HIS A 265 24.73 -23.06 14.97
CA HIS A 265 24.32 -21.97 15.86
C HIS A 265 23.86 -22.52 17.22
N TRP A 266 23.23 -23.70 17.24
CA TRP A 266 22.85 -24.38 18.48
C TRP A 266 24.06 -24.76 19.32
N VAL A 267 25.04 -25.46 18.73
CA VAL A 267 26.30 -25.80 19.41
C VAL A 267 26.97 -24.53 19.98
N ARG A 268 27.00 -23.44 19.21
CA ARG A 268 27.60 -22.20 19.68
C ARG A 268 26.81 -21.55 20.83
N LEU A 269 25.47 -21.62 20.79
CA LEU A 269 24.64 -21.10 21.85
C LEU A 269 24.85 -21.90 23.15
N THR A 270 24.90 -23.23 23.08
CA THR A 270 25.08 -24.08 24.26
C THR A 270 26.43 -23.84 24.93
N GLU A 271 27.49 -23.57 24.16
CA GLU A 271 28.78 -23.10 24.68
C GLU A 271 28.66 -21.76 25.43
N VAL A 272 27.99 -20.76 24.82
CA VAL A 272 27.80 -19.43 25.42
C VAL A 272 26.98 -19.50 26.70
N LEU A 273 25.99 -20.38 26.76
CA LEU A 273 25.16 -20.63 27.94
C LEU A 273 25.88 -21.44 29.03
N GLY A 274 27.10 -21.91 28.79
CA GLY A 274 27.84 -22.77 29.71
C GLY A 274 27.23 -24.16 29.87
N ARG A 275 26.51 -24.63 28.85
CA ARG A 275 25.80 -25.92 28.79
C ARG A 275 26.19 -26.75 27.56
N PRO A 276 27.49 -26.95 27.26
CA PRO A 276 27.94 -27.57 26.01
C PRO A 276 27.43 -29.00 25.81
N GLU A 277 26.99 -29.70 26.86
CA GLU A 277 26.42 -31.05 26.78
C GLU A 277 25.03 -31.10 26.11
N LEU A 278 24.41 -29.94 25.86
CA LEU A 278 23.19 -29.84 25.07
C LEU A 278 23.46 -29.75 23.56
N GLY A 279 24.71 -29.52 23.16
CA GLY A 279 25.15 -29.35 21.76
C GLY A 279 25.37 -30.66 21.00
#